data_AF-A0A2T9YKT1-F1
#
_entry.id   AF-A0A2T9YKT1-F1
#
_cell.length_a   1.000
_cell.length_b   1.000
_cell.length_c   1.000
_cell.angle_alpha   90.00
_cell.angle_beta   90.00
_cell.angle_gamma   90.00
#
_symmetry.space_group_name_H-M   'P 1'
#
loop_
_entity.id
_entity.type
_entity.pdbx_description
1 polymer ?
#
loop_
_entity_poly.entity_id
_entity_poly.type
_entity_poly.pdbx_seq_one_letter_code
_entity_poly.pdbx_strand_id
1 'polypeptide(L)'
;MLSSFLSQREQQGAQQAQDMEIQNIECDDPHEKVRAPMVEVESYPRLIEAIPSLETDFFRSPIPEEERKEIIYECPKFLGMKYTPPPLNEAATSAVRKNDATFYGIQMALANLTRPIDDYVHRKLKNPSTMIQGNEDLEIIKSITIIALKDKKEITSKARAIGATIAAKTGISTDAILTQANWSSYYMFSSYYKLSNDSYSNITESVLSELT
;
A
#
# COMPACT_ATOMS: atom_id res chain seq x y z
N MET A 1 -31.18 -45.93 6.52
CA MET A 1 -30.23 -45.40 7.52
C MET A 1 -29.51 -44.14 7.05
N LEU A 2 -29.20 -43.99 5.74
CA LEU A 2 -28.63 -42.73 5.20
C LEU A 2 -29.66 -41.61 4.97
N SER A 3 -30.94 -41.95 4.74
CA SER A 3 -32.00 -40.97 4.50
C SER A 3 -32.41 -40.17 5.76
N SER A 4 -32.29 -40.74 6.96
CA SER A 4 -32.62 -40.06 8.22
C SER A 4 -31.58 -39.00 8.62
N PHE A 5 -30.32 -39.18 8.25
CA PHE A 5 -29.24 -38.23 8.58
C PHE A 5 -29.24 -36.98 7.71
N LEU A 6 -29.71 -37.08 6.46
CA LEU A 6 -29.84 -35.91 5.58
C LEU A 6 -31.00 -35.01 6.03
N SER A 7 -32.13 -35.61 6.43
CA SER A 7 -33.28 -34.87 6.95
C SER A 7 -32.98 -34.14 8.27
N GLN A 8 -32.10 -34.69 9.10
CA GLN A 8 -31.72 -34.09 10.39
C GLN A 8 -30.72 -32.94 10.25
N ARG A 9 -29.85 -32.98 9.21
CA ARG A 9 -29.00 -31.83 8.84
C ARG A 9 -29.77 -30.71 8.16
N GLU A 10 -30.78 -31.03 7.35
CA GLU A 10 -31.66 -30.01 6.76
C GLU A 10 -32.51 -29.30 7.82
N GLN A 11 -33.00 -30.02 8.83
CA GLN A 11 -33.72 -29.40 9.96
C GLN A 11 -32.80 -28.60 10.89
N GLN A 12 -31.57 -29.05 11.16
CA GLN A 12 -30.59 -28.23 11.92
C GLN A 12 -30.14 -27.00 11.13
N GLY A 13 -29.97 -27.11 9.82
CA GLY A 13 -29.67 -25.97 8.95
C GLY A 13 -30.81 -24.95 8.87
N ALA A 14 -32.06 -25.43 8.89
CA ALA A 14 -33.24 -24.56 8.91
C ALA A 14 -33.47 -23.89 10.28
N GLN A 15 -33.15 -24.56 11.40
CA GLN A 15 -33.27 -23.98 12.74
C GLN A 15 -32.13 -22.99 13.05
N GLN A 16 -30.91 -23.24 12.56
CA GLN A 16 -29.76 -22.33 12.72
C GLN A 16 -29.84 -21.11 11.78
N ALA A 17 -30.71 -21.16 10.77
CA ALA A 17 -31.11 -20.01 9.96
C ALA A 17 -32.20 -19.14 10.63
N GLN A 18 -32.81 -19.57 11.74
CA GLN A 18 -33.89 -18.85 12.43
C GLN A 18 -33.48 -18.15 13.74
N ASP A 19 -32.23 -18.26 14.20
CA ASP A 19 -31.74 -17.54 15.39
C ASP A 19 -30.64 -16.51 15.09
N MET A 20 -30.38 -16.26 13.79
CA MET A 20 -29.65 -15.08 13.36
C MET A 20 -30.66 -13.94 13.19
N GLU A 21 -31.19 -13.44 14.31
CA GLU A 21 -31.82 -12.13 14.34
C GLU A 21 -30.70 -11.11 14.10
N ILE A 22 -30.33 -10.95 12.82
CA ILE A 22 -29.63 -9.80 12.30
C ILE A 22 -30.49 -8.63 12.79
N GLN A 23 -30.00 -7.90 13.78
CA GLN A 23 -30.48 -6.55 14.03
C GLN A 23 -30.24 -5.80 12.72
N ASN A 24 -31.27 -5.77 11.87
CA ASN A 24 -31.37 -4.81 10.80
C ASN A 24 -31.30 -3.47 11.51
N ILE A 25 -30.12 -2.86 11.50
CA ILE A 25 -29.99 -1.44 11.81
C ILE A 25 -30.63 -0.76 10.61
N GLU A 26 -31.95 -0.63 10.69
CA GLU A 26 -32.73 0.23 9.82
C GLU A 26 -32.26 1.66 10.13
N CYS A 27 -31.33 2.11 9.30
CA CYS A 27 -30.78 3.44 9.36
C CYS A 27 -31.74 4.35 8.60
N ASP A 28 -32.66 4.97 9.34
CA ASP A 28 -33.69 5.88 8.81
C ASP A 28 -33.14 7.25 8.36
N ASP A 29 -31.80 7.46 8.39
CA ASP A 29 -31.18 8.71 7.93
C ASP A 29 -30.75 8.59 6.44
N PRO A 30 -31.33 9.38 5.52
CA PRO A 30 -30.95 9.41 4.10
C PRO A 30 -29.48 9.79 3.83
N HIS A 31 -28.75 10.26 4.83
CA HIS A 31 -27.37 10.72 4.74
C HIS A 31 -26.35 9.81 5.45
N GLU A 32 -26.79 8.81 6.19
CA GLU A 32 -25.91 7.81 6.78
C GLU A 32 -25.72 6.63 5.82
N LYS A 33 -24.47 6.20 5.67
CA LYS A 33 -24.14 4.98 4.93
C LYS A 33 -23.58 3.98 5.91
N VAL A 34 -24.27 2.86 6.08
CA VAL A 34 -23.76 1.72 6.83
C VAL A 34 -22.50 1.22 6.13
N ARG A 35 -21.34 1.42 6.77
CA ARG A 35 -20.08 0.77 6.39
C ARG A 35 -20.23 -0.71 6.70
N ALA A 36 -19.73 -1.59 5.82
CA ALA A 36 -19.80 -3.04 6.03
C ALA A 36 -19.30 -3.43 7.43
N PRO A 37 -19.95 -4.41 8.10
CA PRO A 37 -19.51 -4.87 9.42
C PRO A 37 -18.05 -5.33 9.33
N MET A 38 -17.20 -4.80 10.22
CA MET A 38 -15.82 -5.25 10.34
C MET A 38 -15.82 -6.55 11.14
N VAL A 39 -15.45 -7.66 10.51
CA VAL A 39 -15.29 -8.95 11.19
C VAL A 39 -13.83 -9.09 11.59
N GLU A 40 -13.58 -9.20 12.89
CA GLU A 40 -12.25 -9.47 13.44
C GLU A 40 -12.08 -10.97 13.69
N VAL A 41 -10.90 -11.49 13.39
CA VAL A 41 -10.53 -12.89 13.64
C VAL A 41 -9.64 -12.94 14.86
N GLU A 42 -10.11 -13.59 15.92
CA GLU A 42 -9.29 -13.83 17.11
C GLU A 42 -8.18 -14.85 16.81
N SER A 43 -7.01 -14.63 17.41
CA SER A 43 -5.90 -15.58 17.34
C SER A 43 -6.28 -16.93 17.95
N TYR A 44 -5.96 -18.02 17.25
CA TYR A 44 -6.17 -19.39 17.72
C TYR A 44 -4.86 -20.19 17.67
N PRO A 45 -4.72 -21.29 18.44
CA PRO A 45 -3.43 -21.94 18.64
C PRO A 45 -2.68 -22.31 17.35
N ARG A 46 -3.36 -22.86 16.34
CA ARG A 46 -2.75 -23.20 15.05
C ARG A 46 -2.26 -21.98 14.27
N LEU A 47 -2.89 -20.82 14.42
CA LEU A 47 -2.48 -19.59 13.75
C LEU A 47 -1.22 -19.02 14.39
N ILE A 48 -1.15 -19.04 15.72
CA ILE A 48 0.05 -18.61 16.47
C ILE A 48 1.23 -19.55 16.20
N GLU A 49 0.99 -20.86 16.12
CA GLU A 49 2.03 -21.83 15.76
C GLU A 49 2.64 -21.53 14.39
N ALA A 50 1.79 -21.15 13.41
CA ALA A 50 2.25 -20.80 12.06
C ALA A 50 2.88 -19.40 11.98
N ILE A 51 2.40 -18.43 12.79
CA ILE A 51 2.82 -17.03 12.78
C ILE A 51 3.00 -16.56 14.23
N PRO A 52 4.13 -16.92 14.89
CA PRO A 52 4.34 -16.59 16.30
C PRO A 52 4.35 -15.08 16.58
N SER A 53 4.70 -14.27 15.58
CA SER A 53 4.70 -12.81 15.68
C SER A 53 3.31 -12.19 15.80
N LEU A 54 2.22 -12.97 15.71
CA LEU A 54 0.86 -12.47 15.86
C LEU A 54 0.50 -12.15 17.33
N GLU A 55 1.24 -12.70 18.31
CA GLU A 55 1.07 -12.36 19.73
C GLU A 55 1.91 -11.16 20.18
N THR A 56 2.84 -10.70 19.34
CA THR A 56 3.75 -9.60 19.68
C THR A 56 3.28 -8.28 19.08
N ASP A 57 3.55 -7.17 19.78
CA ASP A 57 3.29 -5.83 19.24
C ASP A 57 4.28 -5.57 18.10
N PHE A 58 3.78 -5.70 16.86
CA PHE A 58 4.54 -5.49 15.64
C PHE A 58 5.33 -4.17 15.61
N PHE A 59 4.79 -3.08 16.18
CA PHE A 59 5.45 -1.78 16.17
C PHE A 59 6.51 -1.62 17.26
N ARG A 60 6.40 -2.39 18.35
CA ARG A 60 7.33 -2.33 19.50
C ARG A 60 8.37 -3.46 19.50
N SER A 61 8.14 -4.51 18.74
CA SER A 61 9.01 -5.68 18.65
C SER A 61 9.56 -5.83 17.22
N PRO A 62 10.45 -4.93 16.77
CA PRO A 62 11.06 -5.06 15.46
C PRO A 62 11.89 -6.33 15.38
N ILE A 63 11.85 -6.99 14.22
CA ILE A 63 12.71 -8.16 13.94
C ILE A 63 14.19 -7.72 14.05
N PRO A 64 15.03 -8.47 14.79
CA PRO A 64 16.46 -8.20 14.88
C PRO A 64 17.11 -8.09 13.50
N GLU A 65 18.11 -7.21 13.37
CA GLU A 65 18.71 -6.94 12.05
C GLU A 65 19.33 -8.20 11.42
N GLU A 66 19.88 -9.10 12.23
CA GLU A 66 20.49 -10.34 11.76
C GLU A 66 19.47 -11.35 11.20
N GLU A 67 18.36 -11.57 11.91
CA GLU A 67 17.27 -12.41 11.43
C GLU A 67 16.64 -11.81 10.15
N ARG A 68 16.47 -10.49 10.12
CA ARG A 68 16.00 -9.78 8.93
C ARG A 68 16.96 -9.98 7.74
N LYS A 69 18.27 -9.93 7.98
CA LYS A 69 19.30 -10.15 6.95
C LYS A 69 19.24 -11.58 6.43
N GLU A 70 19.13 -12.57 7.31
CA GLU A 70 19.02 -13.99 6.95
C GLU A 70 17.85 -14.22 5.99
N ILE A 71 16.64 -13.81 6.36
CA ILE A 71 15.43 -13.94 5.51
C ILE A 71 15.62 -13.28 4.14
N ILE A 72 16.23 -12.08 4.10
CA ILE A 72 16.42 -11.31 2.86
C ILE A 72 17.53 -11.90 1.97
N TYR A 73 18.63 -12.37 2.57
CA TYR A 73 19.79 -12.87 1.84
C TYR A 73 19.63 -14.32 1.38
N GLU A 74 18.81 -15.12 2.07
CA GLU A 74 18.41 -16.46 1.61
C GLU A 74 17.59 -16.41 0.32
N CYS A 75 16.81 -15.34 0.10
CA CYS A 75 16.00 -15.19 -1.10
C CYS A 75 16.81 -14.62 -2.28
N PRO A 76 16.74 -15.20 -3.49
CA PRO A 76 17.42 -14.66 -4.67
C PRO A 76 16.92 -13.27 -5.06
N LYS A 77 17.75 -12.49 -5.77
CA LYS A 77 17.33 -11.25 -6.45
C LYS A 77 16.81 -11.60 -7.84
N PHE A 78 15.61 -11.14 -8.17
CA PHE A 78 15.05 -11.34 -9.51
C PHE A 78 15.56 -10.27 -10.47
N LEU A 79 16.17 -10.68 -11.58
CA LEU A 79 16.77 -9.77 -12.56
C LEU A 79 15.74 -8.85 -13.25
N GLY A 80 14.46 -9.24 -13.28
CA GLY A 80 13.38 -8.40 -13.81
C GLY A 80 13.07 -7.17 -12.97
N MET A 81 13.52 -7.15 -11.70
CA MET A 81 13.27 -6.04 -10.77
C MET A 81 14.45 -5.06 -10.79
N LYS A 82 14.16 -3.79 -11.07
CA LYS A 82 15.15 -2.70 -10.93
C LYS A 82 15.16 -2.21 -9.49
N TYR A 83 16.14 -2.68 -8.73
CA TYR A 83 16.33 -2.31 -7.32
C TYR A 83 17.09 -0.98 -7.14
N THR A 84 17.81 -0.52 -8.17
CA THR A 84 18.61 0.71 -8.08
C THR A 84 17.73 1.92 -8.41
N PRO A 85 17.63 2.91 -7.51
CA PRO A 85 16.95 4.17 -7.81
C PRO A 85 17.75 4.97 -8.86
N PRO A 86 17.11 5.87 -9.61
CA PRO A 86 17.81 6.82 -10.46
C PRO A 86 18.79 7.69 -9.62
N PRO A 87 19.96 8.06 -10.17
CA PRO A 87 20.90 8.91 -9.46
C PRO A 87 20.33 10.32 -9.24
N LEU A 88 20.59 10.88 -8.06
CA LEU A 88 20.21 12.25 -7.71
C LEU A 88 21.20 13.27 -8.32
N ASN A 89 20.73 14.46 -8.68
CA ASN A 89 21.55 15.56 -9.19
C ASN A 89 22.56 16.06 -8.11
N GLU A 90 23.81 16.32 -8.52
CA GLU A 90 24.86 16.88 -7.67
C GLU A 90 24.51 18.26 -7.08
N ALA A 91 23.65 19.03 -7.75
CA ALA A 91 23.15 20.32 -7.28
C ALA A 91 22.07 20.20 -6.17
N ALA A 92 21.65 19.00 -5.78
CA ALA A 92 20.61 18.79 -4.79
C ALA A 92 21.02 19.29 -3.39
N THR A 93 20.11 20.00 -2.72
CA THR A 93 20.35 20.50 -1.37
C THR A 93 20.51 19.35 -0.36
N SER A 94 21.12 19.62 0.80
CA SER A 94 21.29 18.62 1.86
C SER A 94 19.95 18.08 2.38
N ALA A 95 18.90 18.91 2.43
CA ALA A 95 17.55 18.48 2.79
C ALA A 95 16.94 17.52 1.76
N VAL A 96 17.08 17.82 0.46
CA VAL A 96 16.60 16.95 -0.63
C VAL A 96 17.32 15.60 -0.59
N ARG A 97 18.64 15.59 -0.38
CA ARG A 97 19.43 14.34 -0.24
C ARG A 97 18.98 13.47 0.93
N LYS A 98 18.66 14.08 2.08
CA LYS A 98 18.14 13.35 3.24
C LYS A 98 16.78 12.71 2.93
N ASN A 99 15.87 13.47 2.32
CA ASN A 99 14.56 12.96 1.94
C ASN A 99 14.66 11.83 0.92
N ASP A 100 15.50 11.99 -0.10
CA ASP A 100 15.77 10.96 -1.12
C ASP A 100 16.32 9.67 -0.48
N ALA A 101 17.27 9.79 0.44
CA ALA A 101 17.80 8.65 1.20
C ALA A 101 16.71 7.94 2.02
N THR A 102 15.79 8.68 2.64
CA THR A 102 14.63 8.10 3.34
C THR A 102 13.69 7.37 2.37
N PHE A 103 13.38 7.96 1.22
CA PHE A 103 12.57 7.31 0.18
C PHE A 103 13.24 6.05 -0.35
N TYR A 104 14.55 6.09 -0.58
CA TYR A 104 15.33 4.92 -0.96
C TYR A 104 15.23 3.82 0.10
N GLY A 105 15.37 4.16 1.39
CA GLY A 105 15.19 3.21 2.49
C GLY A 105 13.83 2.52 2.47
N ILE A 106 12.75 3.28 2.23
CA ILE A 106 11.38 2.73 2.11
C ILE A 106 11.25 1.83 0.88
N GLN A 107 11.77 2.26 -0.28
CA GLN A 107 11.75 1.45 -1.50
C GLN A 107 12.50 0.14 -1.34
N MET A 108 13.65 0.17 -0.65
CA MET A 108 14.43 -1.02 -0.34
C MET A 108 13.72 -1.94 0.66
N ALA A 109 13.08 -1.38 1.69
CA ALA A 109 12.28 -2.15 2.63
C ALA A 109 11.13 -2.89 1.92
N LEU A 110 10.38 -2.20 1.05
CA LEU A 110 9.32 -2.80 0.24
C LEU A 110 9.86 -3.89 -0.70
N ALA A 111 10.96 -3.60 -1.40
CA ALA A 111 11.57 -4.57 -2.30
C ALA A 111 12.09 -5.81 -1.57
N ASN A 112 12.55 -5.67 -0.33
CA ASN A 112 12.96 -6.80 0.50
C ASN A 112 11.76 -7.58 1.06
N LEU A 113 10.67 -6.89 1.41
CA LEU A 113 9.43 -7.53 1.89
C LEU A 113 8.81 -8.46 0.83
N THR A 114 8.87 -8.09 -0.45
CA THR A 114 8.28 -8.90 -1.52
C THR A 114 9.18 -10.05 -1.98
N ARG A 115 10.47 -10.07 -1.61
CA ARG A 115 11.43 -11.09 -2.10
C ARG A 115 11.11 -12.52 -1.66
N PRO A 116 10.75 -12.80 -0.40
CA PRO A 116 10.32 -14.14 0.01
C PRO A 116 9.08 -14.61 -0.75
N ILE A 117 8.17 -13.68 -1.09
CA ILE A 117 6.96 -13.97 -1.86
C ILE A 117 7.34 -14.35 -3.30
N ASP A 118 8.21 -13.56 -3.94
CA ASP A 118 8.70 -13.81 -5.30
C ASP A 118 9.45 -15.16 -5.38
N ASP A 119 10.26 -15.48 -4.37
CA ASP A 119 10.98 -16.77 -4.27
C ASP A 119 10.01 -17.96 -4.08
N TYR A 120 9.00 -17.81 -3.23
CA TYR A 120 7.96 -18.83 -3.07
C TYR A 120 7.25 -19.12 -4.41
N VAL A 121 6.85 -18.08 -5.15
CA VAL A 121 6.25 -18.23 -6.49
C VAL A 121 7.22 -18.92 -7.44
N HIS A 122 8.48 -18.51 -7.46
CA HIS A 122 9.50 -19.14 -8.30
C HIS A 122 9.65 -20.63 -8.01
N ARG A 123 9.81 -21.02 -6.74
CA ARG A 123 9.92 -22.42 -6.33
C ARG A 123 8.68 -23.23 -6.68
N LYS A 124 7.49 -22.65 -6.50
CA LYS A 124 6.21 -23.30 -6.82
C LYS A 124 6.04 -23.52 -8.32
N LEU A 125 6.33 -22.51 -9.14
CA LEU A 125 6.24 -22.58 -10.61
C LEU A 125 7.36 -23.39 -11.27
N LYS A 126 8.46 -23.64 -10.56
CA LYS A 126 9.51 -24.56 -11.04
C LYS A 126 9.00 -25.99 -11.19
N ASN A 127 7.96 -26.38 -10.45
CA ASN A 127 7.26 -27.64 -10.67
C ASN A 127 6.32 -27.51 -11.89
N PRO A 128 6.54 -28.27 -12.98
CA PRO A 128 5.77 -28.15 -14.21
C PRO A 128 4.30 -28.58 -14.06
N SER A 129 3.96 -29.33 -13.01
CA SER A 129 2.58 -29.73 -12.72
C SER A 129 1.76 -28.62 -12.06
N THR A 130 2.40 -27.52 -11.66
CA THR A 130 1.72 -26.38 -11.06
C THR A 130 0.90 -25.64 -12.10
N MET A 131 -0.43 -25.73 -12.01
CA MET A 131 -1.32 -24.88 -12.80
C MET A 131 -1.26 -23.44 -12.29
N ILE A 132 -1.12 -22.48 -13.20
CA ILE A 132 -1.15 -21.05 -12.88
C ILE A 132 -2.59 -20.57 -12.67
N GLN A 133 -3.50 -21.04 -13.52
CA GLN A 133 -4.90 -20.66 -13.46
C GLN A 133 -5.64 -21.44 -12.37
N GLY A 134 -6.43 -20.75 -11.56
CA GLY A 134 -7.20 -21.34 -10.47
C GLY A 134 -6.36 -21.72 -9.24
N ASN A 135 -5.10 -21.27 -9.17
CA ASN A 135 -4.24 -21.51 -8.02
C ASN A 135 -4.44 -20.44 -6.96
N GLU A 136 -5.12 -20.80 -5.87
CA GLU A 136 -5.48 -19.89 -4.77
C GLU A 136 -4.27 -19.14 -4.21
N ASP A 137 -3.16 -19.85 -3.97
CA ASP A 137 -1.93 -19.22 -3.45
C ASP A 137 -1.37 -18.17 -4.40
N LEU A 138 -1.38 -18.43 -5.71
CA LEU A 138 -0.93 -17.45 -6.70
C LEU A 138 -1.89 -16.27 -6.83
N GLU A 139 -3.20 -16.46 -6.65
CA GLU A 139 -4.18 -15.37 -6.63
C GLU A 139 -4.02 -14.47 -5.39
N ILE A 140 -3.78 -15.06 -4.22
CA ILE A 140 -3.45 -14.32 -2.99
C ILE A 140 -2.17 -13.50 -3.20
N ILE A 141 -1.13 -14.12 -3.75
CA ILE A 141 0.15 -13.45 -4.00
C ILE A 141 -0.01 -12.30 -5.01
N LYS A 142 -0.73 -12.52 -6.12
CA LYS A 142 -1.06 -11.44 -7.08
C LYS A 142 -1.74 -10.26 -6.38
N SER A 143 -2.66 -10.54 -5.46
CA SER A 143 -3.36 -9.50 -4.69
C SER A 143 -2.39 -8.71 -3.81
N ILE A 144 -1.50 -9.40 -3.08
CA ILE A 144 -0.45 -8.76 -2.27
C ILE A 144 0.47 -7.90 -3.14
N THR A 145 0.92 -8.42 -4.29
CA THR A 145 1.76 -7.69 -5.24
C THR A 145 1.05 -6.44 -5.77
N ILE A 146 -0.25 -6.53 -6.10
CA ILE A 146 -1.03 -5.38 -6.56
C ILE A 146 -1.10 -4.30 -5.47
N ILE A 147 -1.35 -4.67 -4.22
CA ILE A 147 -1.42 -3.73 -3.09
C ILE A 147 -0.05 -3.07 -2.88
N ALA A 148 1.01 -3.86 -2.75
CA ALA A 148 2.37 -3.34 -2.55
C ALA A 148 2.84 -2.41 -3.68
N LEU A 149 2.49 -2.72 -4.95
CA LEU A 149 2.84 -1.89 -6.10
C LEU A 149 1.96 -0.62 -6.22
N LYS A 150 0.67 -0.70 -5.85
CA LYS A 150 -0.23 0.46 -5.82
C LYS A 150 0.22 1.45 -4.75
N ASP A 151 0.53 0.97 -3.55
CA ASP A 151 1.02 1.81 -2.46
C ASP A 151 2.36 2.46 -2.81
N LYS A 152 3.26 1.72 -3.47
CA LYS A 152 4.50 2.30 -4.00
C LYS A 152 4.22 3.42 -5.01
N LYS A 153 3.26 3.24 -5.92
CA LYS A 153 2.88 4.28 -6.90
C LYS A 153 2.26 5.49 -6.21
N GLU A 154 1.41 5.28 -5.21
CA GLU A 154 0.77 6.35 -4.45
C GLU A 154 1.80 7.14 -3.62
N ILE A 155 2.66 6.47 -2.85
CA ILE A 155 3.76 7.09 -2.08
C ILE A 155 4.70 7.86 -3.02
N THR A 156 5.07 7.26 -4.15
CA THR A 156 5.90 7.93 -5.17
C THR A 156 5.19 9.16 -5.75
N SER A 157 3.88 9.08 -6.00
CA SER A 157 3.10 10.21 -6.51
C SER A 157 2.98 11.34 -5.49
N LYS A 158 2.84 11.03 -4.19
CA LYS A 158 2.80 12.01 -3.10
C LYS A 158 4.17 12.68 -2.89
N ALA A 159 5.25 11.91 -2.86
CA ALA A 159 6.62 12.44 -2.78
C ALA A 159 6.98 13.33 -3.97
N ARG A 160 6.62 12.88 -5.18
CA ARG A 160 6.78 13.63 -6.43
C ARG A 160 5.95 14.91 -6.45
N ALA A 161 4.72 14.84 -5.94
CA ALA A 161 3.85 15.99 -5.81
C ALA A 161 4.43 17.04 -4.84
N ILE A 162 5.05 16.62 -3.74
CA ILE A 162 5.80 17.50 -2.84
C ILE A 162 6.94 18.20 -3.60
N GLY A 163 7.81 17.43 -4.26
CA GLY A 163 8.94 17.98 -5.02
C GLY A 163 8.51 18.96 -6.12
N ALA A 164 7.49 18.59 -6.89
CA ALA A 164 6.92 19.44 -7.94
C ALA A 164 6.25 20.71 -7.38
N THR A 165 5.59 20.61 -6.21
CA THR A 165 5.00 21.77 -5.52
C THR A 165 6.08 22.73 -5.03
N ILE A 166 7.17 22.21 -4.45
CA ILE A 166 8.31 23.03 -4.01
C ILE A 166 8.96 23.71 -5.23
N ALA A 167 9.22 22.96 -6.31
CA ALA A 167 9.80 23.50 -7.53
C ALA A 167 8.95 24.62 -8.13
N ALA A 168 7.63 24.45 -8.14
CA ALA A 168 6.69 25.48 -8.59
C ALA A 168 6.76 26.73 -7.70
N LYS A 169 6.85 26.57 -6.37
CA LYS A 169 7.01 27.69 -5.42
C LYS A 169 8.32 28.45 -5.59
N THR A 170 9.39 27.77 -6.02
CA THR A 170 10.69 28.40 -6.28
C THR A 170 10.81 29.01 -7.69
N GLY A 171 9.73 29.05 -8.47
CA GLY A 171 9.71 29.64 -9.81
C GLY A 171 10.35 28.79 -10.90
N ILE A 172 10.59 27.50 -10.67
CA ILE A 172 11.02 26.57 -11.73
C ILE A 172 9.90 26.50 -12.77
N SER A 173 10.26 26.57 -14.05
CA SER A 173 9.27 26.55 -15.15
C SER A 173 8.38 25.31 -15.10
N THR A 174 7.10 25.49 -15.46
CA THR A 174 6.12 24.40 -15.49
C THR A 174 6.57 23.26 -16.40
N ASP A 175 7.13 23.58 -17.57
CA ASP A 175 7.58 22.57 -18.53
C ASP A 175 8.73 21.71 -17.99
N ALA A 176 9.67 22.32 -17.25
CA ALA A 176 10.72 21.57 -16.57
C ALA A 176 10.14 20.66 -15.47
N ILE A 177 9.17 21.14 -14.69
CA ILE A 177 8.50 20.34 -13.65
C ILE A 177 7.75 19.16 -14.28
N LEU A 178 7.00 19.37 -15.35
CA LEU A 178 6.24 18.32 -16.02
C LEU A 178 7.14 17.26 -16.62
N THR A 179 8.20 17.69 -17.30
CA THR A 179 9.18 16.80 -17.93
C THR A 179 9.93 15.98 -16.89
N GLN A 180 10.41 16.62 -15.82
CA GLN A 180 11.27 15.97 -14.82
C GLN A 180 10.50 15.14 -13.80
N ALA A 181 9.28 15.54 -13.44
CA ALA A 181 8.40 14.76 -12.59
C ALA A 181 7.50 13.79 -13.39
N ASN A 182 7.57 13.80 -14.72
CA ASN A 182 6.81 12.92 -15.61
C ASN A 182 5.28 12.98 -15.35
N TRP A 183 4.74 14.20 -15.32
CA TRP A 183 3.30 14.44 -15.23
C TRP A 183 2.70 14.49 -16.64
N SER A 184 1.52 13.90 -16.82
CA SER A 184 0.83 13.88 -18.11
C SER A 184 0.31 15.26 -18.55
N SER A 185 0.10 16.19 -17.61
CA SER A 185 -0.22 17.60 -17.90
C SER A 185 -0.07 18.47 -16.64
N TYR A 186 0.05 19.79 -16.84
CA TYR A 186 0.00 20.76 -15.74
C TYR A 186 -1.30 20.67 -14.95
N TYR A 187 -2.43 20.55 -15.66
CA TYR A 187 -3.75 20.46 -15.04
C TYR A 187 -3.86 19.27 -14.06
N MET A 188 -3.34 18.10 -14.45
CA MET A 188 -3.33 16.93 -13.57
C MET A 188 -2.54 17.20 -12.29
N PHE A 189 -1.36 17.79 -12.42
CA PHE A 189 -0.53 18.15 -11.27
C PHE A 189 -1.21 19.22 -10.39
N SER A 190 -1.67 20.33 -10.98
CA SER A 190 -2.21 21.49 -10.24
C SER A 190 -3.50 21.19 -9.50
N SER A 191 -4.41 20.42 -10.12
CA SER A 191 -5.77 20.24 -9.61
C SER A 191 -5.89 19.09 -8.60
N TYR A 192 -5.02 18.07 -8.70
CA TYR A 192 -5.16 16.84 -7.92
C TYR A 192 -3.97 16.54 -7.01
N TYR A 193 -2.79 17.11 -7.26
CA TYR A 193 -1.56 16.71 -6.59
C TYR A 193 -0.79 17.88 -5.96
N LYS A 194 -0.97 19.12 -6.42
CA LYS A 194 -0.30 20.30 -5.86
C LYS A 194 -0.79 20.52 -4.43
N LEU A 195 0.13 20.44 -3.47
CA LEU A 195 -0.21 20.37 -2.04
C LEU A 195 -0.50 21.72 -1.39
N SER A 196 -0.22 22.84 -2.07
CA SER A 196 -0.63 24.17 -1.63
C SER A 196 -0.94 25.00 -2.85
N ASN A 197 -2.15 25.57 -2.85
CA ASN A 197 -2.67 26.40 -3.92
C ASN A 197 -2.50 27.89 -3.61
N ASP A 198 -1.51 28.25 -2.78
CA ASP A 198 -1.25 29.63 -2.38
C ASP A 198 -0.74 30.42 -3.59
N SER A 199 -1.67 30.80 -4.48
CA SER A 199 -1.62 32.05 -5.19
C SER A 199 -1.67 33.14 -4.11
N TYR A 200 -0.53 33.72 -3.77
CA TYR A 200 -0.46 34.97 -3.01
C TYR A 200 -1.47 35.11 -1.85
N SER A 201 -1.19 34.51 -0.70
CA SER A 201 -1.51 35.22 0.54
C SER A 201 -0.58 36.45 0.53
N ASN A 202 -1.00 37.67 0.21
CA ASN A 202 -2.24 38.32 0.56
C ASN A 202 -2.42 39.50 -0.43
N ILE A 203 -3.34 39.41 -1.39
CA ILE A 203 -3.61 40.50 -2.36
C ILE A 203 -3.88 41.83 -1.62
N THR A 204 -4.44 41.76 -0.41
CA THR A 204 -4.67 42.91 0.46
C THR A 204 -3.37 43.61 0.90
N GLU A 205 -2.27 42.88 1.15
CA GLU A 205 -0.98 43.50 1.51
C GLU A 205 -0.26 44.12 0.31
N SER A 206 -0.34 43.49 -0.88
CA SER A 206 0.27 44.06 -2.09
C SER A 206 -0.44 45.33 -2.57
N VAL A 207 -1.76 45.44 -2.39
CA VAL A 207 -2.52 46.67 -2.70
C VAL A 207 -2.25 47.78 -1.67
N LEU A 208 -2.05 47.42 -0.39
CA LEU A 208 -1.73 48.40 0.66
C LEU A 208 -0.31 48.97 0.54
N SER A 209 0.66 48.22 0.01
CA SER A 209 2.03 48.70 -0.23
C SER A 209 2.18 49.67 -1.40
N GLU A 210 1.18 49.77 -2.28
CA GLU A 210 1.17 50.74 -3.41
C GLU A 210 0.41 52.05 -3.07
N LEU A 211 -0.26 52.12 -1.91
CA LEU A 211 -1.04 53.28 -1.46
C LEU A 211 -0.36 54.08 -0.33
N THR A 212 0.91 53.82 -0.06
CA THR A 212 1.80 54.59 0.84
C THR A 212 3.07 54.95 0.13
#